data_AF-A0AAE9Z5Q5-F1
#
_entry.id   AF-A0AAE9Z5Q5-F1
#
_cell.length_a   1.000
_cell.length_b   1.000
_cell.length_c   1.000
_cell.angle_alpha   90.00
_cell.angle_beta   90.00
_cell.angle_gamma   90.00
#
_symmetry.space_group_name_H-M   'P 1'
#
loop_
_entity.id
_entity.type
_entity.pdbx_description
1 polymer ?
#
loop_
_entity_poly.entity_id
_entity_poly.type
_entity_poly.pdbx_seq_one_letter_code
_entity_poly.pdbx_strand_id
1 'polypeptide(L)'
;MSEFTDDPDEEVLVSDDSGENGNEEDESRQQPIASELLQLTNDFAAFSADCAFFCDAFAAIAEEQEDMNDYTSYGARRNCNRLKEQVINLDCRIHELQRRMREQSCSEHED
;
A
#
# COMPACT_ATOMS: atom_id res chain seq x y z
N MET A 1 12.44 -56.49 13.11
CA MET A 1 12.53 -55.95 14.48
C MET A 1 11.77 -54.64 14.47
N SER A 2 10.64 -54.61 15.16
CA SER A 2 9.73 -53.47 15.26
C SER A 2 9.27 -53.42 16.70
N GLU A 3 9.67 -52.40 17.45
CA GLU A 3 8.93 -51.88 18.60
C GLU A 3 9.59 -50.56 19.03
N PHE A 4 8.87 -49.46 18.88
CA PHE A 4 9.17 -48.18 19.50
C PHE A 4 7.82 -47.54 19.83
N THR A 5 7.43 -47.69 21.08
CA THR A 5 6.42 -46.87 21.75
C THR A 5 6.87 -46.74 23.19
N ASP A 6 7.26 -45.53 23.59
CA ASP A 6 7.15 -45.07 24.96
C ASP A 6 6.90 -43.55 24.88
N ASP A 7 5.73 -43.19 25.37
CA ASP A 7 5.19 -41.88 25.69
C ASP A 7 4.57 -42.09 27.09
N PRO A 8 4.26 -41.06 27.90
CA PRO A 8 5.03 -39.92 28.37
C PRO A 8 4.99 -39.87 29.92
N ASP A 9 5.38 -38.74 30.53
CA ASP A 9 5.03 -38.21 31.87
C ASP A 9 6.24 -37.94 32.78
N GLU A 10 6.56 -36.64 32.97
CA GLU A 10 6.76 -36.06 34.31
C GLU A 10 6.56 -34.52 34.31
N GLU A 11 5.53 -34.11 35.05
CA GLU A 11 5.48 -32.99 36.02
C GLU A 11 5.52 -31.51 35.54
N VAL A 12 4.31 -31.00 35.31
CA VAL A 12 3.67 -29.79 35.87
C VAL A 12 4.56 -28.77 36.63
N LEU A 13 4.58 -27.52 36.14
CA LEU A 13 4.65 -26.32 36.99
C LEU A 13 3.64 -25.27 36.51
N VAL A 14 2.64 -25.01 37.34
CA VAL A 14 1.66 -23.90 37.23
C VAL A 14 2.12 -22.76 38.14
N SER A 15 2.06 -21.52 37.66
CA SER A 15 1.77 -20.25 38.39
C SER A 15 1.93 -19.12 37.36
N ASP A 16 0.87 -18.58 36.77
CA ASP A 16 0.04 -17.47 37.28
C ASP A 16 0.85 -16.19 37.56
N ASP A 17 0.83 -15.24 36.62
CA ASP A 17 0.85 -13.81 36.92
C ASP A 17 0.14 -13.01 35.83
N SER A 18 -1.13 -12.73 36.12
CA SER A 18 -1.83 -11.46 35.92
C SER A 18 -1.12 -10.35 35.15
N GLY A 19 -1.68 -10.05 33.97
CA GLY A 19 -2.05 -8.70 33.57
C GLY A 19 -0.95 -7.66 33.36
N GLU A 20 -0.73 -7.30 32.09
CA GLU A 20 -0.65 -5.87 31.78
C GLU A 20 -1.23 -5.60 30.39
N ASN A 21 -2.32 -4.82 30.39
CA ASN A 21 -2.82 -4.09 29.23
C ASN A 21 -1.69 -3.21 28.69
N GLY A 22 -1.32 -3.45 27.43
CA GLY A 22 -0.44 -2.55 26.67
C GLY A 22 -1.14 -2.11 25.40
N ASN A 23 -2.15 -1.25 25.54
CA ASN A 23 -2.57 -0.26 24.55
C ASN A 23 -2.47 -0.70 23.07
N GLU A 24 -3.52 -1.32 22.54
CA GLU A 24 -3.92 -1.08 21.14
C GLU A 24 -4.60 0.30 21.03
N GLU A 25 -3.96 1.31 21.63
CA GLU A 25 -4.02 2.65 21.08
C GLU A 25 -2.95 2.65 20.00
N ASP A 26 -3.28 2.07 18.83
CA ASP A 26 -2.68 2.56 17.59
C ASP A 26 -3.26 3.97 17.39
N GLU A 27 -2.79 4.87 18.27
CA GLU A 27 -2.92 6.29 18.14
C GLU A 27 -2.53 6.55 16.71
N SER A 28 -3.47 7.10 15.96
CA SER A 28 -3.30 7.71 14.66
C SER A 28 -2.26 8.83 14.75
N ARG A 29 -1.01 8.47 15.01
CA ARG A 29 0.17 9.31 14.92
C ARG A 29 0.31 9.56 13.44
N GLN A 30 -0.40 10.59 13.00
CA GLN A 30 -0.33 11.10 11.65
C GLN A 30 1.14 11.16 11.28
N GLN A 31 1.52 10.42 10.24
CA GLN A 31 2.91 10.39 9.81
C GLN A 31 3.38 11.83 9.56
N PRO A 32 4.65 12.14 9.89
CA PRO A 32 5.20 13.45 9.59
C PRO A 32 4.98 13.78 8.12
N ILE A 33 4.53 15.01 7.83
CA ILE A 33 4.21 15.47 6.46
C ILE A 33 5.36 15.18 5.50
N ALA A 34 6.61 15.37 5.93
CA ALA A 34 7.79 15.07 5.13
C ALA A 34 7.93 13.59 4.75
N SER A 35 7.61 12.67 5.67
CA SER A 35 7.64 11.23 5.42
C SER A 35 6.55 10.82 4.44
N GLU A 36 5.34 11.35 4.61
CA GLU A 36 4.21 11.06 3.74
C GLU A 36 4.40 11.66 2.34
N LEU A 37 4.99 12.86 2.22
CA LEU A 37 5.38 13.46 0.96
C LEU A 37 6.41 12.60 0.22
N LEU A 38 7.41 12.08 0.94
CA LEU A 38 8.42 11.19 0.36
C LEU A 38 7.77 9.89 -0.16
N GLN A 39 6.87 9.30 0.63
CA GLN A 39 6.13 8.12 0.19
C GLN A 39 5.26 8.41 -1.03
N LEU A 40 4.54 9.53 -1.03
CA LEU A 40 3.73 9.97 -2.17
C LEU A 40 4.57 10.18 -3.44
N THR A 41 5.78 10.71 -3.29
CA THR A 41 6.74 10.89 -4.39
C THR A 41 7.21 9.54 -4.95
N ASN A 42 7.51 8.58 -4.07
CA ASN A 42 7.87 7.22 -4.49
C ASN A 42 6.70 6.52 -5.21
N ASP A 43 5.49 6.65 -4.67
CA ASP A 43 4.28 6.07 -5.28
C ASP A 43 3.99 6.70 -6.65
N PHE A 44 4.18 8.02 -6.78
CA PHE A 44 4.08 8.71 -8.06
C PHE A 44 5.15 8.25 -9.06
N ALA A 45 6.39 8.04 -8.62
CA ALA A 45 7.46 7.52 -9.47
C ALA A 45 7.10 6.12 -10.01
N ALA A 46 6.61 5.22 -9.16
CA ALA A 46 6.14 3.90 -9.59
C ALA A 46 4.94 4.01 -10.58
N PHE A 47 3.96 4.84 -10.26
CA PHE A 47 2.80 5.08 -11.14
C PHE A 47 3.21 5.61 -12.52
N SER A 48 4.13 6.58 -12.57
CA SER A 48 4.60 7.15 -13.84
C SER A 48 5.37 6.14 -14.69
N ALA A 49 6.11 5.21 -14.07
CA ALA A 49 6.73 4.10 -14.77
C ALA A 49 5.67 3.14 -15.37
N ASP A 50 4.62 2.81 -14.60
CA ASP A 50 3.50 2.00 -15.08
C ASP A 50 2.78 2.67 -16.27
N CYS A 51 2.58 4.00 -16.23
CA CYS A 51 2.03 4.77 -17.34
C CYS A 51 2.91 4.72 -18.60
N ALA A 52 4.22 4.90 -18.45
CA ALA A 52 5.16 4.86 -19.57
C ALA A 52 5.14 3.48 -20.25
N PHE A 53 5.24 2.41 -19.45
CA PHE A 53 5.13 1.04 -19.94
C PHE A 53 3.84 0.81 -20.72
N PHE A 54 2.71 1.32 -20.21
CA PHE A 54 1.42 1.12 -20.86
C PHE A 54 1.29 1.89 -22.18
N CYS A 55 1.84 3.11 -22.26
CA CYS A 55 1.93 3.86 -23.51
C CYS A 55 2.78 3.11 -24.54
N ASP A 56 3.92 2.57 -24.13
CA ASP A 56 4.80 1.79 -25.02
C ASP A 56 4.12 0.50 -25.50
N ALA A 57 3.44 -0.21 -24.60
CA ALA A 57 2.69 -1.42 -24.95
C ALA A 57 1.58 -1.13 -25.98
N PHE A 58 0.83 -0.04 -25.82
CA PHE A 58 -0.18 0.35 -26.80
C PHE A 58 0.42 0.80 -28.13
N ALA A 59 1.54 1.51 -28.12
CA ALA A 59 2.24 1.90 -29.34
C ALA A 59 2.67 0.66 -30.14
N ALA A 60 3.23 -0.35 -29.47
CA ALA A 60 3.62 -1.62 -30.10
C ALA A 60 2.41 -2.35 -30.71
N ILE A 61 1.30 -2.48 -29.96
CA ILE A 61 0.06 -3.10 -30.46
C ILE A 61 -0.47 -2.37 -31.70
N ALA A 62 -0.42 -1.02 -31.69
CA ALA A 62 -0.89 -0.21 -32.82
C ALA A 62 0.02 -0.32 -34.06
N GLU A 63 1.33 -0.46 -33.87
CA GLU A 63 2.31 -0.59 -34.95
C GLU A 63 2.22 -1.96 -35.65
N GLU A 64 2.01 -3.03 -34.90
CA GLU A 64 1.90 -4.39 -35.44
C GLU A 64 0.59 -4.64 -36.22
N GLN A 65 -0.35 -3.68 -36.23
CA GLN A 65 -1.70 -3.82 -36.81
C GLN A 65 -2.39 -5.12 -36.37
N GLU A 66 -2.11 -5.59 -35.16
CA GLU A 66 -2.67 -6.82 -34.66
C GLU A 66 -4.14 -6.56 -34.29
N ASP A 67 -5.05 -7.41 -34.79
CA ASP A 67 -6.45 -7.38 -34.36
C ASP A 67 -6.46 -7.63 -32.84
N MET A 68 -6.81 -6.59 -32.09
CA MET A 68 -6.78 -6.59 -30.64
C MET A 68 -7.76 -7.65 -30.11
N ASN A 69 -7.24 -8.84 -29.79
CA ASN A 69 -8.08 -9.95 -29.35
C ASN A 69 -8.74 -9.66 -28.00
N ASP A 70 -9.77 -10.44 -27.65
CA ASP A 70 -10.55 -10.25 -26.42
C ASP A 70 -9.69 -10.30 -25.13
N TYR A 71 -8.59 -11.07 -25.13
CA TYR A 71 -7.68 -11.14 -23.98
C TYR A 71 -6.82 -9.88 -23.86
N THR A 72 -6.28 -9.37 -24.96
CA THR A 72 -5.51 -8.13 -25.01
C THR A 72 -6.39 -6.95 -24.64
N SER A 73 -7.63 -6.88 -25.15
CA SER A 73 -8.58 -5.82 -24.81
C SER A 73 -9.03 -5.88 -23.35
N TYR A 74 -9.22 -7.08 -22.78
CA TYR A 74 -9.48 -7.26 -21.35
C TYR A 74 -8.29 -6.79 -20.50
N GLY A 75 -7.07 -7.17 -20.87
CA GLY A 75 -5.83 -6.75 -20.21
C GLY A 75 -5.66 -5.24 -20.23
N ALA A 76 -5.87 -4.61 -21.39
CA ALA A 76 -5.85 -3.16 -21.56
C ALA A 76 -6.89 -2.49 -20.64
N ARG A 77 -8.13 -2.98 -20.63
CA ARG A 77 -9.20 -2.41 -19.78
C ARG A 77 -8.88 -2.52 -18.29
N ARG A 78 -8.38 -3.67 -17.85
CA ARG A 78 -7.99 -3.90 -16.44
C ARG A 78 -6.87 -2.95 -16.02
N ASN A 79 -5.85 -2.78 -16.84
CA ASN A 79 -4.75 -1.86 -16.56
C ASN A 79 -5.22 -0.39 -16.59
N CYS A 80 -6.03 0.02 -17.56
CA CYS A 80 -6.65 1.35 -17.58
C CYS A 80 -7.43 1.64 -16.28
N ASN A 81 -8.23 0.68 -15.80
CA ASN A 81 -8.99 0.84 -14.57
C ASN A 81 -8.05 0.99 -13.36
N ARG A 82 -7.00 0.16 -13.26
CA ARG A 82 -5.99 0.26 -12.19
C ARG A 82 -5.28 1.62 -12.20
N LEU A 83 -4.88 2.11 -13.37
CA LEU A 83 -4.25 3.43 -13.50
C LEU A 83 -5.20 4.53 -13.06
N LYS A 84 -6.47 4.45 -13.45
CA LYS A 84 -7.49 5.42 -13.01
C LYS A 84 -7.65 5.44 -11.49
N GLU A 85 -7.71 4.28 -10.85
CA GLU A 85 -7.77 4.17 -9.39
C GLU A 85 -6.54 4.76 -8.71
N GLN A 86 -5.34 4.49 -9.25
CA GLN A 86 -4.09 5.07 -8.75
C GLN A 86 -4.06 6.60 -8.88
N VAL A 87 -4.52 7.17 -10.00
CA VAL A 87 -4.63 8.63 -10.17
C VAL A 87 -5.54 9.23 -9.11
N ILE A 88 -6.72 8.66 -8.88
CA ILE A 88 -7.65 9.14 -7.87
C ILE A 88 -7.02 9.07 -6.48
N ASN A 89 -6.34 7.97 -6.15
CA ASN A 89 -5.69 7.80 -4.85
C ASN A 89 -4.58 8.84 -4.61
N LEU A 90 -3.71 9.04 -5.61
CA LEU A 90 -2.64 10.04 -5.55
C LEU A 90 -3.23 11.44 -5.39
N ASP A 91 -4.27 11.79 -6.17
CA ASP A 91 -4.93 13.08 -6.10
C ASP A 91 -5.55 13.34 -4.71
N CYS A 92 -6.27 12.36 -4.16
CA CYS A 92 -6.82 12.46 -2.80
C CYS A 92 -5.71 12.69 -1.75
N ARG A 93 -4.60 11.96 -1.85
CA ARG A 93 -3.46 12.09 -0.91
C ARG A 93 -2.76 13.44 -1.03
N ILE A 94 -2.61 13.96 -2.25
CA ILE A 94 -2.08 15.31 -2.48
C ILE A 94 -2.97 16.35 -1.78
N HIS A 95 -4.28 16.30 -2.01
CA HIS A 95 -5.21 17.26 -1.41
C HIS A 95 -5.23 17.19 0.12
N GLU A 96 -5.18 15.98 0.67
CA GLU A 96 -5.15 15.77 2.12
C GLU A 96 -3.85 16.31 2.74
N LEU A 97 -2.71 16.04 2.11
CA LEU A 97 -1.42 16.55 2.56
C LEU A 97 -1.37 18.08 2.48
N GLN A 98 -1.86 18.68 1.40
CA GLN A 98 -1.97 20.13 1.25
C GLN A 98 -2.89 20.76 2.31
N ARG A 99 -3.99 20.08 2.67
CA ARG A 99 -4.89 20.53 3.74
C ARG A 99 -4.15 20.56 5.08
N ARG A 100 -3.47 19.47 5.45
CA ARG A 100 -2.70 19.36 6.69
C ARG A 100 -1.55 20.36 6.77
N MET A 101 -0.86 20.61 5.66
CA MET A 101 0.19 21.63 5.59
C MET A 101 -0.37 23.04 5.90
N ARG A 102 -1.54 23.38 5.38
CA ARG A 102 -2.19 24.67 5.67
C ARG A 102 -2.59 24.79 7.14
N GLU A 103 -3.13 23.72 7.72
CA GLU A 103 -3.53 23.66 9.13
C GLU A 103 -2.33 23.86 10.08
N GLN A 104 -1.17 23.28 9.75
CA GLN A 104 0.07 23.50 10.51
C GLN A 104 0.58 24.93 10.34
N SER A 105 0.58 25.49 9.13
CA SER A 105 1.05 26.86 8.91
C SER A 105 0.18 27.95 9.56
N CYS A 106 -1.11 27.69 9.82
CA CYS A 106 -1.99 28.63 10.53
C CYS A 106 -1.85 28.56 12.06
N SER A 107 -1.42 27.43 12.62
CA SER A 107 -1.28 27.27 14.08
C SER A 107 0.03 27.85 14.62
N GLU A 108 1.04 28.07 13.77
CA GLU A 108 2.32 28.69 14.14
C GLU A 108 2.29 30.23 14.24
N HIS A 109 1.13 30.87 14.09
CA HIS A 109 0.97 32.34 14.07
C HIS A 109 0.18 32.92 15.27
N GLU A 110 -0.13 32.12 16.30
CA GLU A 110 -0.90 32.54 17.48
C GLU A 110 -0.07 32.72 18.77
N ASP A 111 1.27 32.58 18.73
CA ASP A 111 2.17 32.76 19.90
C ASP A 111 3.01 34.05 19.85
#